data_AF-V9DUF2-F1
#
_entry.id   AF-V9DUF2-F1
#
_cell.length_a   1.000
_cell.length_b   1.000
_cell.length_c   1.000
_cell.angle_alpha   90.00
_cell.angle_beta   90.00
_cell.angle_gamma   90.00
#
_symmetry.space_group_name_H-M   'P 1'
#
loop_
_entity.id
_entity.type
_entity.pdbx_description
1 polymer ?
#
loop_
_entity_poly.entity_id
_entity_poly.type
_entity_poly.pdbx_seq_one_letter_code
_entity_poly.pdbx_strand_id
1 'polypeptide(L)'
;MAGLVHPHIVRFVGVAWGSLSDLCVVTELMKRGDLRTLLKGYEARGHPQGIDEDKIRIAYHIAQALTYLHSLAPIVIHRDLKSKNVLLTEELDANSLTLAYQGSGKRTQ
;
A
#
# COMPACT_ATOMS: atom_id res chain seq x y z
N MET A 1 -8.87 11.34 -4.35
CA MET A 1 -8.38 9.98 -4.64
C MET A 1 -8.29 9.68 -6.14
N ALA A 2 -9.03 10.35 -7.03
CA ALA A 2 -9.05 10.05 -8.46
C ALA A 2 -7.80 10.45 -9.28
N GLY A 3 -6.68 10.82 -8.65
CA GLY A 3 -5.50 11.38 -9.36
C GLY A 3 -4.14 10.84 -8.92
N LEU A 4 -4.08 9.86 -8.01
CA LEU A 4 -2.80 9.25 -7.63
C LEU A 4 -2.46 8.16 -8.65
N VAL A 5 -1.40 8.38 -9.42
CA VAL A 5 -0.91 7.44 -10.43
C VAL A 5 0.59 7.25 -10.21
N HIS A 6 0.93 6.13 -9.60
CA HIS A 6 2.32 5.75 -9.35
C HIS A 6 2.41 4.21 -9.28
N PRO A 7 3.45 3.58 -9.86
CA PRO A 7 3.58 2.12 -9.92
C PRO A 7 3.57 1.42 -8.55
N HIS A 8 3.94 2.14 -7.48
CA HIS A 8 3.98 1.65 -6.11
C HIS A 8 2.88 2.24 -5.20
N ILE A 9 1.78 2.76 -5.76
CA ILE A 9 0.59 3.23 -5.02
C ILE A 9 -0.66 2.55 -5.54
N VAL A 10 -1.53 2.13 -4.62
CA VAL A 10 -2.65 1.27 -4.96
C VAL A 10 -3.59 2.06 -5.84
N ARG A 11 -3.85 1.54 -7.04
CA ARG A 11 -4.75 2.18 -7.96
C ARG A 11 -6.16 2.13 -7.39
N PHE A 12 -6.68 3.30 -7.08
CA PHE A 12 -8.07 3.49 -6.75
C PHE A 12 -8.91 3.31 -8.02
N VAL A 13 -9.87 2.39 -7.97
CA VAL A 13 -10.78 2.11 -9.09
C VAL A 13 -12.07 2.91 -8.94
N GLY A 14 -12.61 2.99 -7.73
CA GLY A 14 -13.85 3.71 -7.48
C GLY A 14 -14.38 3.53 -6.07
N VAL A 15 -15.60 4.03 -5.85
CA VAL A 15 -16.38 3.78 -4.64
C VAL A 15 -17.65 3.05 -5.04
N ALA A 16 -18.03 2.04 -4.28
CA ALA A 16 -19.34 1.39 -4.38
C ALA A 16 -20.11 1.65 -3.08
N TRP A 17 -21.42 1.89 -3.16
CA TRP A 17 -22.26 2.03 -1.99
C TRP A 17 -23.67 1.49 -2.23
N GLY A 18 -24.20 0.74 -1.27
CA GLY A 18 -25.60 0.32 -1.24
C GLY A 18 -26.48 1.23 -0.37
N SER A 19 -25.89 1.82 0.66
CA SER A 19 -26.47 2.84 1.54
C SER A 19 -25.36 3.78 2.03
N LEU A 20 -25.68 4.88 2.73
CA LEU A 20 -24.67 5.76 3.33
C LEU A 20 -23.78 5.05 4.38
N SER A 21 -24.24 3.91 4.90
CA SER A 21 -23.53 3.08 5.88
C SER A 21 -22.64 2.03 5.21
N ASP A 22 -22.90 1.71 3.94
CA ASP A 22 -22.22 0.64 3.20
C ASP A 22 -21.27 1.20 2.15
N LEU A 23 -20.38 2.11 2.56
CA LEU A 23 -19.38 2.72 1.68
C LEU A 23 -18.17 1.79 1.51
N CYS A 24 -17.95 1.30 0.29
CA CYS A 24 -16.81 0.46 -0.06
C CYS A 24 -15.88 1.19 -1.02
N VAL A 25 -14.58 1.12 -0.74
CA VAL A 25 -13.53 1.57 -1.67
C VAL A 25 -13.10 0.38 -2.52
N VAL A 26 -13.17 0.54 -3.84
CA VAL A 26 -12.72 -0.45 -4.81
C VAL A 26 -11.32 -0.06 -5.28
N THR A 27 -10.39 -0.98 -5.14
CA THR A 27 -9.01 -0.85 -5.62
C THR A 27 -8.66 -1.99 -6.56
N GLU A 28 -7.48 -1.92 -7.19
CA GLU A 28 -6.89 -3.12 -7.77
C GLU A 28 -6.71 -4.23 -6.73
N LEU A 29 -6.77 -5.48 -7.19
CA LEU A 29 -6.74 -6.67 -6.34
C LEU A 29 -5.29 -7.06 -5.98
N MET A 30 -5.00 -7.08 -4.68
CA MET A 30 -3.69 -7.46 -4.14
C MET A 30 -3.70 -8.89 -3.61
N LYS A 31 -3.59 -9.87 -4.50
CA LYS A 31 -3.84 -11.29 -4.16
C LYS A 31 -2.86 -11.90 -3.15
N ARG A 32 -1.66 -11.33 -2.98
CA ARG A 32 -0.65 -11.84 -2.02
C ARG A 32 -0.79 -11.25 -0.61
N GLY A 33 -1.81 -10.44 -0.36
CA GLY A 33 -2.11 -9.89 0.96
C GLY A 33 -1.15 -8.76 1.36
N ASP A 34 -0.87 -8.66 2.65
CA ASP A 34 -0.05 -7.59 3.22
C ASP A 34 1.37 -8.05 3.59
N LEU A 35 2.29 -7.08 3.68
CA LEU A 35 3.68 -7.31 4.07
C LEU A 35 3.78 -7.95 5.47
N ARG A 36 2.83 -7.65 6.37
CA ARG A 36 2.80 -8.28 7.70
C ARG A 36 2.65 -9.80 7.60
N THR A 37 1.78 -10.28 6.73
CA THR A 37 1.53 -11.71 6.50
C THR A 37 2.73 -12.37 5.84
N LEU A 38 3.38 -11.68 4.89
CA LEU A 38 4.62 -12.15 4.29
C LEU A 38 5.73 -12.34 5.33
N LEU A 39 5.97 -11.34 6.18
CA LEU A 39 7.01 -11.38 7.21
C LEU A 39 6.76 -12.48 8.25
N LYS A 40 5.50 -12.70 8.66
CA LYS A 40 5.14 -13.85 9.51
C LYS A 40 5.44 -15.18 8.84
N GLY A 41 5.19 -15.28 7.53
CA GLY A 41 5.54 -16.48 6.76
C GLY A 41 7.05 -16.71 6.68
N TYR A 42 7.85 -15.64 6.61
CA TYR A 42 9.32 -15.73 6.61
C TYR A 42 9.82 -16.28 7.94
N GLU A 43 9.31 -15.74 9.06
CA GLU A 43 9.62 -16.21 10.40
C GLU A 43 9.26 -17.70 10.59
N ALA A 44 8.05 -18.11 10.19
CA ALA A 44 7.59 -19.49 10.32
C ALA A 44 8.42 -20.51 9.50
N ARG A 45 9.06 -20.06 8.42
CA ARG A 45 9.90 -20.90 7.55
C ARG A 45 11.39 -20.88 7.94
N GLY A 46 11.76 -20.16 8.99
CA GLY A 46 13.17 -20.00 9.39
C GLY A 46 13.97 -19.17 8.37
N HIS A 47 13.33 -18.23 7.69
CA HIS A 47 14.03 -17.34 6.75
C HIS A 47 15.13 -16.56 7.49
N PRO A 48 16.30 -16.33 6.87
CA PRO A 48 17.36 -15.54 7.46
C PRO A 48 16.86 -14.20 8.01
N GLN A 49 17.21 -13.94 9.27
CA GLN A 49 16.96 -12.67 9.92
C GLN A 49 18.01 -11.64 9.47
N GLY A 50 17.61 -10.37 9.44
CA GLY A 50 18.46 -9.27 8.94
C GLY A 50 17.91 -8.64 7.67
N ILE A 51 18.70 -7.74 7.09
CA ILE A 51 18.37 -7.05 5.84
C ILE A 51 18.86 -7.92 4.69
N ASP A 52 17.93 -8.37 3.86
CA ASP A 52 18.18 -9.08 2.61
C ASP A 52 17.80 -8.19 1.42
N GLU A 53 18.14 -8.64 0.20
CA GLU A 53 17.85 -7.90 -1.03
C GLU A 53 16.35 -7.62 -1.20
N ASP A 54 15.48 -8.56 -0.81
CA ASP A 54 14.03 -8.40 -0.89
C ASP A 54 13.53 -7.29 0.04
N LYS A 55 14.02 -7.22 1.28
CA LYS A 55 13.67 -6.15 2.23
C LYS A 55 14.19 -4.79 1.77
N ILE A 56 15.38 -4.73 1.17
CA ILE A 56 15.91 -3.49 0.57
C ILE A 56 15.00 -3.04 -0.58
N ARG A 57 14.65 -3.96 -1.47
CA ARG A 57 13.72 -3.70 -2.59
C ARG A 57 12.36 -3.23 -2.07
N ILE A 58 11.86 -3.84 -0.99
CA ILE A 58 10.62 -3.41 -0.34
C ILE A 58 10.70 -1.97 0.16
N ALA A 59 11.75 -1.65 0.90
CA ALA A 59 11.97 -0.32 1.42
C ALA A 59 12.11 0.72 0.30
N TYR A 60 12.80 0.36 -0.79
CA TYR A 60 13.00 1.22 -1.95
C TYR A 60 11.68 1.61 -2.62
N HIS A 61 10.78 0.66 -2.90
CA HIS A 61 9.48 0.98 -3.50
C HIS A 61 8.60 1.84 -2.60
N ILE A 62 8.62 1.58 -1.28
CA ILE A 62 7.91 2.40 -0.30
C ILE A 62 8.44 3.83 -0.34
N ALA A 63 9.76 4.02 -0.40
CA ALA A 63 10.38 5.34 -0.49
C ALA A 63 10.01 6.08 -1.78
N GLN A 64 9.93 5.38 -2.92
CA GLN A 64 9.48 5.97 -4.19
C GLN A 64 8.01 6.42 -4.10
N ALA A 65 7.13 5.58 -3.56
CA ALA A 65 5.71 5.92 -3.37
C ALA A 65 5.52 7.14 -2.45
N LEU A 66 6.25 7.20 -1.33
CA LEU A 66 6.21 8.33 -0.41
C LEU A 66 6.77 9.61 -1.05
N THR A 67 7.87 9.49 -1.80
CA THR A 67 8.44 10.63 -2.54
C THR A 67 7.43 11.21 -3.51
N TYR A 68 6.71 10.35 -4.26
CA TYR A 68 5.64 10.80 -5.13
C TYR A 68 4.54 11.52 -4.35
N LEU A 69 4.00 10.94 -3.27
CA LEU A 69 2.95 11.56 -2.46
C LEU A 69 3.37 12.94 -1.93
N HIS A 70 4.62 13.05 -1.48
CA HIS A 70 5.17 14.30 -0.95
C HIS A 70 5.49 15.35 -2.03
N SER A 71 5.62 14.93 -3.30
CA SER A 71 5.85 15.84 -4.43
C SER A 71 4.57 16.51 -4.97
N LEU A 72 3.39 16.05 -4.55
CA LEU A 72 2.11 16.59 -5.00
C LEU A 72 1.81 17.97 -4.40
N ALA A 73 0.99 18.75 -5.09
CA ALA A 73 0.46 20.02 -4.62
C ALA A 73 -1.08 19.98 -4.65
N PRO A 74 -1.77 19.96 -3.48
CA PRO A 74 -1.22 19.99 -2.13
C PRO A 74 -0.49 18.69 -1.74
N ILE A 75 0.47 18.81 -0.82
CA ILE A 75 1.27 17.67 -0.32
C ILE A 75 0.34 16.63 0.31
N VAL A 76 0.49 15.37 -0.12
CA VAL A 76 -0.28 14.24 0.44
C VAL A 76 0.57 13.51 1.45
N ILE A 77 0.17 13.53 2.72
CA ILE A 77 0.84 12.77 3.79
C ILE A 77 0.09 11.46 4.01
N HIS A 78 0.79 10.31 3.96
CA HIS A 78 0.17 8.98 4.11
C HIS A 78 -0.51 8.79 5.49
N ARG A 79 0.15 9.24 6.57
CA ARG A 79 -0.30 9.20 7.99
C ARG A 79 -0.48 7.83 8.64
N ASP A 80 -0.70 6.76 7.89
CA ASP A 80 -0.86 5.40 8.45
C ASP A 80 0.11 4.40 7.77
N LEU A 81 1.40 4.74 7.70
CA LEU A 81 2.39 3.85 7.10
C LEU A 81 2.73 2.73 8.09
N LYS A 82 2.32 1.50 7.77
CA LYS A 82 2.58 0.28 8.54
C LYS A 82 2.56 -0.94 7.63
N SER A 83 3.14 -2.06 8.06
CA SER A 83 3.24 -3.30 7.26
C SER A 83 1.90 -3.91 6.83
N LYS A 84 0.78 -3.55 7.49
CA LYS A 84 -0.57 -3.94 7.04
C LYS A 84 -1.07 -3.16 5.82
N ASN A 85 -0.54 -1.96 5.60
CA ASN A 85 -0.95 -1.07 4.51
C ASN A 85 0.04 -1.12 3.33
N VAL A 86 1.03 -2.01 3.40
CA VAL A 86 1.91 -2.35 2.28
C VAL A 86 1.35 -3.64 1.68
N LEU A 87 0.72 -3.54 0.52
CA LEU A 87 0.06 -4.66 -0.15
C LEU A 87 0.96 -5.24 -1.26
N LEU A 88 0.81 -6.54 -1.50
CA LEU A 88 1.61 -7.32 -2.43
C LEU A 88 0.77 -7.72 -3.66
N THR A 89 1.25 -7.44 -4.87
CA THR A 89 0.59 -7.85 -6.14
C THR A 89 0.93 -9.32 -6.49
N GLU A 90 0.30 -9.86 -7.55
CA GLU A 90 0.50 -11.25 -8.00
C GLU A 90 1.88 -11.56 -8.57
N GLU A 91 2.43 -10.63 -9.36
CA GLU A 91 3.72 -10.84 -10.02
C GLU A 91 4.82 -10.70 -8.98
N LEU A 92 5.61 -11.74 -8.80
CA LEU A 92 6.90 -11.70 -8.11
C LEU A 92 7.98 -10.97 -8.94
N ASP A 93 7.57 -10.17 -9.92
CA ASP A 93 8.46 -9.21 -10.53
C ASP A 93 8.85 -8.18 -9.48
N ALA A 94 10.09 -7.74 -9.60
CA ALA A 94 10.82 -6.92 -8.64
C ALA A 94 10.23 -5.51 -8.42
N ASN A 95 8.94 -5.27 -8.69
CA ASN A 95 8.23 -3.98 -8.68
C ASN A 95 6.93 -3.97 -7.83
N SER A 96 6.66 -5.04 -7.08
CA SER A 96 5.30 -5.42 -6.68
C SER A 96 4.88 -5.07 -5.25
N LEU A 97 5.13 -3.83 -4.83
CA LEU A 97 4.73 -3.34 -3.52
C LEU A 97 4.05 -2.01 -3.63
N THR A 98 2.91 -1.95 -2.96
CA THR A 98 1.96 -0.90 -3.25
C THR A 98 1.36 -0.39 -1.96
N LEU A 99 1.53 0.91 -1.70
CA LEU A 99 0.99 1.56 -0.50
C LEU A 99 -0.51 1.79 -0.64
N ALA A 100 -1.29 1.22 0.29
CA ALA A 100 -2.71 1.47 0.43
C ALA A 100 -2.93 2.78 1.19
N TYR A 101 -3.22 3.87 0.45
CA TYR A 101 -3.58 5.15 1.05
C TYR A 101 -5.08 5.23 1.33
N GLN A 102 -5.45 5.18 2.61
CA GLN A 102 -6.83 5.39 3.04
C GLN A 102 -6.95 6.81 3.63
N GLY A 103 -7.50 7.72 2.84
CA GLY A 103 -7.75 9.09 3.25
C GLY A 103 -8.64 9.11 4.50
N SER A 104 -8.12 9.62 5.60
CA SER A 104 -8.91 9.86 6.80
C SER A 104 -9.89 11.00 6.51
N GLY A 105 -11.12 10.65 6.17
CA GLY A 105 -12.24 11.58 6.12
C GLY A 105 -12.56 12.07 7.53
N LYS A 106 -11.77 12.99 8.08
CA LYS A 106 -12.24 13.81 9.20
C LYS A 106 -13.32 14.73 8.64
N ARG A 107 -14.58 14.31 8.75
CA ARG A 107 -15.71 15.24 8.75
C ARG A 107 -15.53 16.09 10.00
N THR A 108 -15.05 17.32 9.80
CA THR A 108 -15.32 18.42 10.72
C THR A 108 -16.84 18.53 10.85
N GLN A 109 -17.35 18.23 12.04
CA GLN A 109 -18.51 18.93 12.57
C GLN A 109 -17.98 20.19 13.25
#